data_AF-A0A354X0N4-F1
#
_entry.id   AF-A0A354X0N4-F1
#
_cell.length_a   1.000
_cell.length_b   1.000
_cell.length_c   1.000
_cell.angle_alpha   90.00
_cell.angle_beta   90.00
_cell.angle_gamma   90.00
#
_symmetry.space_group_name_H-M   'P 1'
#
loop_
_entity.id
_entity.type
_entity.pdbx_description
1 polymer ?
#
loop_
_entity_poly.entity_id
_entity_poly.type
_entity_poly.pdbx_seq_one_letter_code
_entity_poly.pdbx_strand_id
1 'polypeptide(L)' 'PVKNISSFLKEEKKDPFSFREFVKRFVDESMKYFDVGTLTSFSQADVEAIEALQREKYSQREWNYKM' A
#
# COMPACT_ATOMS: atom_id res chain seq x y z
N PRO A 1 -18.21 -10.89 6.78
CA PRO A 1 -17.17 -10.68 7.81
C PRO A 1 -15.81 -10.50 7.11
N VAL A 2 -15.06 -9.46 7.46
CA VAL A 2 -13.71 -9.26 6.91
C VAL A 2 -12.73 -10.13 7.70
N LYS A 3 -11.90 -10.89 7.00
CA LYS A 3 -10.89 -11.77 7.59
C LYS A 3 -9.50 -11.21 7.35
N ASN A 4 -8.72 -11.05 8.42
CA ASN A 4 -7.34 -10.60 8.33
C ASN A 4 -6.46 -11.73 7.73
N ILE A 5 -5.54 -11.37 6.82
CA ILE A 5 -4.61 -12.33 6.20
C ILE A 5 -3.78 -13.06 7.27
N SER A 6 -3.34 -12.37 8.33
CA SER A 6 -2.61 -13.01 9.43
C SER A 6 -3.47 -14.04 10.19
N SER A 7 -4.76 -13.75 10.41
CA SER A 7 -5.70 -14.71 11.01
C SER A 7 -5.90 -15.92 10.12
N PHE A 8 -6.04 -15.70 8.80
CA PHE A 8 -6.11 -16.78 7.81
C PHE A 8 -4.86 -17.67 7.85
N LEU A 9 -3.67 -17.10 7.87
CA LEU A 9 -2.42 -17.87 7.93
C LEU A 9 -2.33 -18.73 9.20
N LYS A 10 -2.73 -18.18 10.35
CA LYS A 10 -2.76 -18.94 11.62
C LYS A 10 -3.71 -20.13 11.57
N GLU A 11 -4.90 -19.96 10.99
CA GLU A 11 -5.87 -21.05 10.81
C GLU A 11 -5.32 -22.15 9.89
N GLU A 12 -4.58 -21.76 8.85
CA GLU A 12 -3.87 -22.66 7.93
C GLU A 12 -2.58 -23.24 8.53
N LYS A 13 -2.33 -23.06 9.84
CA LYS A 13 -1.12 -23.51 10.56
C LYS A 13 0.17 -22.99 9.94
N LYS A 14 0.13 -21.79 9.36
CA LYS A 14 1.29 -21.07 8.83
C LYS A 14 1.68 -19.94 9.77
N ASP A 15 2.98 -19.70 9.87
CA ASP A 15 3.48 -18.57 10.63
C ASP A 15 3.17 -17.26 9.88
N PRO A 16 2.45 -16.32 10.52
CA PRO A 16 2.20 -15.02 9.93
C PRO A 16 3.50 -14.21 9.89
N PHE A 17 3.73 -13.56 8.76
CA PHE A 17 4.83 -12.60 8.61
C PHE A 17 4.59 -11.34 9.42
N SER A 18 5.66 -10.63 9.78
CA SER A 18 5.52 -9.22 10.14
C SER A 18 4.95 -8.43 8.95
N PHE A 19 4.31 -7.30 9.22
CA PHE A 19 3.75 -6.46 8.16
C PHE A 19 4.81 -6.06 7.11
N ARG A 20 6.03 -5.73 7.56
CA ARG A 20 7.12 -5.34 6.65
C ARG A 20 7.56 -6.48 5.73
N GLU A 21 7.69 -7.68 6.27
CA GLU A 21 8.02 -8.88 5.49
C GLU A 21 6.89 -9.25 4.52
N PHE A 22 5.64 -9.14 4.96
CA PHE A 22 4.47 -9.35 4.10
C PHE A 22 4.49 -8.38 2.91
N VAL A 23 4.64 -7.07 3.17
CA VAL A 23 4.68 -6.06 2.11
C VAL A 23 5.82 -6.32 1.14
N LYS A 24 7.02 -6.65 1.64
CA LYS A 24 8.15 -7.00 0.78
C LYS A 24 7.81 -8.18 -0.15
N ARG A 25 7.32 -9.29 0.40
CA ARG A 25 6.93 -10.48 -0.38
C ARG A 25 5.82 -10.17 -1.37
N PHE A 26 4.83 -9.39 -0.95
CA PHE A 26 3.71 -8.99 -1.79
C PHE A 26 4.19 -8.18 -3.00
N VAL A 27 5.09 -7.21 -2.79
CA VAL A 27 5.69 -6.43 -3.88
C VAL A 27 6.53 -7.32 -4.79
N ASP A 28 7.41 -8.16 -4.24
CA ASP A 28 8.26 -9.08 -5.02
C ASP A 28 7.42 -10.00 -5.93
N GLU A 29 6.37 -10.62 -5.38
CA GLU A 29 5.47 -11.50 -6.16
C GLU A 29 4.60 -10.73 -7.16
N SER A 30 4.17 -9.52 -6.83
CA SER A 30 3.43 -8.66 -7.76
C SER A 30 4.31 -8.26 -8.95
N MET A 31 5.56 -7.87 -8.70
CA MET A 31 6.52 -7.53 -9.76
C MET A 31 6.75 -8.71 -10.70
N LYS A 32 6.91 -9.93 -10.17
CA LYS A 32 7.01 -11.15 -10.99
C LYS A 32 5.75 -11.41 -11.81
N TYR A 33 4.58 -11.30 -11.18
CA TYR A 33 3.30 -11.58 -11.83
C TYR A 33 2.99 -10.61 -12.98
N PHE A 34 3.34 -9.33 -12.82
CA PHE A 34 3.11 -8.28 -13.81
C PHE A 34 4.30 -8.02 -14.75
N ASP A 35 5.36 -8.83 -14.67
CA ASP A 35 6.60 -8.66 -15.44
C ASP A 35 7.21 -7.24 -15.31
N VAL A 36 7.26 -6.75 -14.08
CA VAL A 36 7.83 -5.43 -13.75
C VAL A 36 9.26 -5.62 -13.23
N GLY A 37 10.25 -5.21 -14.03
CA GLY A 37 11.66 -5.37 -13.67
C GLY A 37 12.18 -4.40 -12.61
N THR A 38 11.60 -3.21 -12.48
CA THR A 38 11.99 -2.22 -11.46
C THR A 38 10.84 -1.30 -11.09
N LEU A 39 10.88 -0.79 -9.87
CA LEU A 39 10.02 0.30 -9.42
C LEU A 39 10.70 1.64 -9.71
N THR A 40 9.91 2.66 -10.00
CA THR A 40 10.41 4.02 -10.21
C THR A 40 10.34 4.79 -8.90
N SER A 41 11.45 5.43 -8.52
CA SER A 41 11.46 6.37 -7.39
C SER A 41 10.77 7.67 -7.78
N PHE A 42 10.00 8.25 -6.87
CA PHE A 42 9.43 9.57 -7.08
C PHE A 42 10.54 10.63 -7.19
N SER A 43 10.37 11.53 -8.16
CA SER A 43 11.19 12.74 -8.24
C SER A 43 10.75 13.76 -7.19
N GLN A 44 11.57 14.79 -6.96
CA GLN A 44 11.20 15.88 -6.05
C GLN A 44 9.90 16.59 -6.50
N ALA A 45 9.71 16.77 -7.81
CA ALA A 45 8.50 17.36 -8.37
C ALA A 45 7.26 16.49 -8.11
N ASP A 46 7.40 15.15 -8.19
CA ASP A 46 6.31 14.23 -7.85
C ASP A 46 5.93 14.34 -6.37
N VAL A 47 6.93 14.43 -5.48
CA VAL A 47 6.71 14.60 -4.03
C VAL A 47 5.97 15.90 -3.75
N GLU A 48 6.38 17.01 -4.36
CA GLU A 48 5.71 18.31 -4.20
C GLU A 48 4.26 18.27 -4.69
N ALA A 49 3.99 17.60 -5.81
CA ALA A 49 2.64 17.41 -6.33
C ALA A 49 1.79 16.53 -5.40
N ILE A 50 2.36 15.45 -4.84
CA ILE A 50 1.68 14.57 -3.87
C ILE A 50 1.32 15.35 -2.61
N GLU A 51 2.23 16.18 -2.10
CA GLU A 51 1.98 17.01 -0.92
C GLU A 51 0.90 18.08 -1.19
N ALA A 52 0.90 18.69 -2.37
CA ALA A 52 -0.18 19.59 -2.77
C ALA A 52 -1.54 18.87 -2.77
N LEU A 53 -1.62 17.67 -3.38
CA LEU A 53 -2.83 16.84 -3.34
C LEU A 53 -3.24 16.46 -1.92
N GLN A 54 -2.29 16.14 -1.05
CA GLN A 54 -2.58 15.85 0.35
C GLN A 54 -3.23 17.06 1.02
N ARG A 55 -2.63 18.25 0.89
CA ARG A 55 -3.14 19.47 1.50
C ARG A 55 -4.48 19.89 0.92
N GLU A 56 -4.64 19.89 -0.39
CA GLU A 56 -5.79 20.51 -1.06
C GLU A 56 -6.98 19.57 -1.22
N LYS A 57 -6.77 18.25 -1.04
CA LYS A 57 -7.81 17.25 -1.29
C LYS A 57 -7.92 16.23 -0.17
N TYR A 58 -6.88 15.43 0.05
CA TYR A 58 -7.01 14.26 0.93
C TYR A 58 -7.09 14.61 2.42
N SER A 59 -6.66 15.81 2.82
CA SER A 59 -6.84 16.34 4.17
C SER A 59 -8.05 17.28 4.32
N GLN A 60 -8.73 17.64 3.24
CA GLN A 60 -9.85 18.58 3.28
C GLN A 60 -11.14 17.91 3.74
N ARG A 61 -11.85 18.55 4.66
CA ARG A 61 -13.10 18.01 5.24
C ARG A 61 -14.22 18.02 4.21
N GLU A 62 -14.29 19.09 3.43
CA GLU A 62 -15.24 19.30 2.33
C GLU A 62 -15.11 18.15 1.32
N TRP A 63 -13.88 17.76 0.98
CA TRP A 63 -13.62 16.62 0.10
C TRP A 63 -14.00 15.28 0.74
N ASN A 64 -13.56 15.03 1.98
CA ASN A 64 -13.72 13.74 2.64
C ASN A 64 -15.17 13.45 3.08
N TYR A 65 -15.94 14.48 3.40
CA TYR A 65 -17.29 14.34 3.97
C TYR A 65 -18.39 14.91 3.07
N LYS A 66 -18.04 15.46 1.89
CA LYS A 66 -18.98 16.09 0.96
C LYS A 66 -19.93 17.07 1.67
N MET A 67 -19.38 17.84 2.61
CA MET A 67 -20.11 18.92 3.30
C MET A 67 -20.15 20.16 2.43
#